data_AF-A0A968TYQ1-F1
#
_entry.id   AF-A0A968TYQ1-F1
#
_cell.length_a   1.000
_cell.length_b   1.000
_cell.length_c   1.000
_cell.angle_alpha   90.00
_cell.angle_beta   90.00
_cell.angle_gamma   90.00
#
_symmetry.space_group_name_H-M   'P 1'
#
loop_
_entity.id
_entity.type
_entity.pdbx_description
1 polymer ?
#
loop_
_entity_poly.entity_id
_entity_poly.type
_entity_poly.pdbx_seq_one_letter_code
_entity_poly.pdbx_strand_id
1 'polypeptide(L)'
;MNSVPSDEKQWIEWFAVQRKAVALSLENKLSAAVSEVNAFIQNDLINDVLRNAIGFRGDLWEELGDLEAAKSDFMAAHRLSEQCDFERYTLELSLGGIATRLRLRGDAILWYFRALETAAGDPTISGATALGKFLRVRMAEPFSEIEMRLISKVILQAWTLFGIEGDPDLTDLEAVVEILKREQRKSKRDRPTS
;
A
#
# COMPACT_ATOMS: atom_id res chain seq x y z
N MET A 1 -21.85 32.56 10.44
CA MET A 1 -20.86 31.75 9.70
C MET A 1 -20.31 30.74 10.69
N ASN A 2 -20.57 29.45 10.49
CA ASN A 2 -20.05 28.41 11.37
C ASN A 2 -18.56 28.21 11.01
N SER A 3 -17.68 28.29 12.00
CA SER A 3 -16.27 27.98 11.80
C SER A 3 -16.11 26.51 11.42
N VAL A 4 -15.36 26.22 10.35
CA VAL A 4 -15.00 24.87 9.94
C VAL A 4 -14.25 24.19 11.10
N PRO A 5 -14.59 22.94 11.48
CA PRO A 5 -13.85 22.17 12.47
C PRO A 5 -12.35 22.12 12.15
N SER A 6 -11.50 22.15 13.18
CA SER A 6 -10.04 22.17 13.02
C SER A 6 -9.53 21.03 12.13
N ASP A 7 -10.08 19.84 12.28
CA ASP A 7 -9.66 18.64 11.54
C ASP A 7 -9.98 18.76 10.04
N GLU A 8 -11.16 19.26 9.70
CA GLU A 8 -11.57 19.48 8.30
C GLU A 8 -10.69 20.55 7.64
N LYS A 9 -10.31 21.59 8.38
CA LYS A 9 -9.37 22.60 7.90
C LYS A 9 -8.01 21.99 7.55
N GLN A 10 -7.46 21.12 8.40
CA GLN A 10 -6.18 20.46 8.12
C GLN A 10 -6.22 19.58 6.87
N TRP A 11 -7.33 18.86 6.64
CA TRP A 11 -7.53 18.08 5.40
C TRP A 11 -7.59 18.96 4.15
N ILE A 12 -8.29 20.09 4.21
CA ILE A 12 -8.37 21.04 3.09
C ILE A 12 -6.97 21.58 2.75
N GLU A 13 -6.21 21.98 3.76
CA GLU A 13 -4.83 22.46 3.60
C GLU A 13 -3.93 21.36 3.03
N TRP A 14 -4.05 20.13 3.54
CA TRP A 14 -3.31 18.98 3.02
C TRP A 14 -3.60 18.73 1.54
N PHE A 15 -4.88 18.71 1.11
CA PHE A 15 -5.22 18.53 -0.31
C PHE A 15 -4.67 19.65 -1.19
N ALA A 16 -4.53 20.88 -0.68
CA ALA A 16 -3.87 21.95 -1.42
C ALA A 16 -2.38 21.67 -1.61
N VAL A 17 -1.68 21.22 -0.56
CA VAL A 17 -0.26 20.84 -0.61
C VAL A 17 -0.05 19.64 -1.54
N GLN A 18 -0.86 18.59 -1.42
CA GLN A 18 -0.78 17.41 -2.26
C GLN A 18 -0.94 17.76 -3.74
N ARG A 19 -1.96 18.56 -4.11
CA ARG A 19 -2.15 19.00 -5.51
C ARG A 19 -0.95 19.78 -6.05
N LYS A 20 -0.38 20.68 -5.24
CA LYS A 20 0.82 21.44 -5.61
C LYS A 20 2.03 20.52 -5.80
N ALA A 21 2.24 19.57 -4.90
CA ALA A 21 3.33 18.62 -4.97
C ALA A 21 3.21 17.68 -6.19
N VAL A 22 1.99 17.22 -6.51
CA VAL A 22 1.72 16.45 -7.75
C VAL A 22 2.04 17.27 -8.99
N ALA A 23 1.61 18.53 -9.05
CA ALA A 23 1.94 19.41 -10.18
C ALA A 23 3.47 19.58 -10.34
N LEU A 24 4.20 19.74 -9.24
CA LEU A 24 5.67 19.80 -9.26
C LEU A 24 6.31 18.47 -9.71
N SER A 25 5.79 17.32 -9.28
CA SER A 25 6.28 16.00 -9.74
C SER A 25 6.08 15.82 -11.26
N LEU A 26 4.92 16.22 -11.79
CA LEU A 26 4.65 16.21 -13.24
C LEU A 26 5.60 17.11 -14.05
N GLU A 27 6.13 18.16 -13.44
CA GLU A 27 7.17 19.03 -14.02
C GLU A 27 8.61 18.52 -13.78
N ASN A 28 8.77 17.29 -13.26
CA ASN A 28 10.04 16.69 -12.85
C ASN A 28 10.80 17.51 -11.78
N LYS A 29 10.06 18.24 -10.93
CA LYS A 29 10.59 19.04 -9.81
C LYS A 29 10.39 18.32 -8.49
N LEU A 30 10.79 17.05 -8.42
CA LEU A 30 10.57 16.17 -7.26
C LEU A 30 11.12 16.73 -5.94
N SER A 31 12.33 17.31 -5.93
CA SER A 31 12.88 17.92 -4.71
C SER A 31 12.06 19.11 -4.20
N ALA A 32 11.43 19.87 -5.11
CA ALA A 32 10.51 20.94 -4.74
C ALA A 32 9.20 20.37 -4.18
N ALA A 33 8.65 19.31 -4.79
CA ALA A 33 7.47 18.61 -4.27
C ALA A 33 7.68 18.11 -2.84
N VAL A 34 8.83 17.47 -2.58
CA VAL A 34 9.24 17.04 -1.25
C VAL A 34 9.32 18.22 -0.28
N SER A 35 9.88 19.35 -0.72
CA SER A 35 10.01 20.55 0.12
C SER A 35 8.66 21.13 0.54
N GLU A 36 7.65 21.10 -0.34
CA GLU A 36 6.29 21.52 0.00
C GLU A 36 5.66 20.64 1.08
N VAL A 37 5.81 19.32 0.94
CA VAL A 37 5.30 18.37 1.94
C VAL A 37 6.07 18.49 3.25
N ASN A 38 7.39 18.68 3.20
CA ASN A 38 8.24 18.94 4.37
C ASN A 38 7.75 20.15 5.18
N ALA A 39 7.45 21.26 4.51
CA ALA A 39 6.97 22.46 5.17
C ALA A 39 5.61 22.22 5.84
N PHE A 40 4.73 21.44 5.20
CA PHE A 40 3.42 21.11 5.74
C PHE A 40 3.48 20.26 7.00
N ILE A 41 4.33 19.22 7.03
CA ILE A 41 4.42 18.31 8.18
C ILE A 41 5.10 18.92 9.43
N GLN A 42 5.66 20.13 9.34
CA GLN A 42 6.19 20.84 10.52
C GLN A 42 5.09 21.43 11.42
N ASN A 43 3.84 21.43 10.95
CA ASN A 43 2.70 21.92 11.72
C ASN A 43 2.22 20.85 12.71
N ASP A 44 1.43 21.28 13.70
CA ASP A 44 0.72 20.37 14.60
C ASP A 44 -0.48 19.75 13.89
N LEU A 45 -0.28 18.54 13.36
CA LEU A 45 -1.25 17.82 12.53
C LEU A 45 -1.90 16.69 13.32
N ILE A 46 -3.19 16.46 13.09
CA ILE A 46 -3.85 15.24 13.56
C ILE A 46 -3.21 14.00 12.90
N ASN A 47 -3.21 12.87 13.61
CA ASN A 47 -2.50 11.66 13.19
C ASN A 47 -2.86 11.20 11.76
N ASP A 48 -4.13 11.28 11.37
CA ASP A 48 -4.55 10.83 10.03
C ASP A 48 -3.97 11.68 8.90
N VAL A 49 -3.96 13.01 9.07
CA VAL A 49 -3.39 13.94 8.10
C VAL A 49 -1.87 13.78 8.07
N LEU A 50 -1.24 13.64 9.24
CA LEU A 50 0.20 13.40 9.35
C LEU A 50 0.61 12.08 8.67
N ARG A 51 -0.13 11.00 8.91
CA ARG A 51 0.05 9.68 8.28
C ARG A 51 0.00 9.80 6.75
N ASN A 52 -1.03 10.46 6.23
CA ASN A 52 -1.20 10.63 4.79
C ASN A 52 -0.07 11.47 4.17
N ALA A 53 0.30 12.58 4.82
CA ALA A 53 1.35 13.47 4.36
C ALA A 53 2.74 12.82 4.35
N ILE A 54 3.10 12.09 5.41
CA ILE A 54 4.37 11.35 5.47
C ILE A 54 4.38 10.22 4.44
N GLY A 55 3.28 9.47 4.29
CA GLY A 55 3.19 8.42 3.27
C GLY A 55 3.40 8.96 1.86
N PHE A 56 2.75 10.08 1.52
CA PHE A 56 2.91 10.75 0.24
C PHE A 56 4.33 11.30 0.03
N ARG A 57 5.00 11.79 1.09
CA ARG A 57 6.42 12.16 1.00
C ARG A 57 7.30 10.94 0.73
N GLY A 58 6.97 9.79 1.31
CA GLY A 58 7.62 8.51 1.02
C GLY A 58 7.55 8.14 -0.47
N ASP A 59 6.38 8.32 -1.10
CA ASP A 59 6.22 8.11 -2.55
C ASP A 59 7.14 9.04 -3.36
N LEU A 60 7.21 10.34 -2.99
CA LEU A 60 8.08 11.30 -3.65
C LEU A 60 9.57 10.97 -3.51
N TRP A 61 10.00 10.49 -2.33
CA TRP A 61 11.38 10.03 -2.13
C TRP A 61 11.70 8.80 -2.97
N GLU A 62 10.75 7.88 -3.06
CA GLU A 62 10.88 6.70 -3.90
C GLU A 62 11.03 7.09 -5.38
N GLU A 63 10.22 8.03 -5.88
CA GLU A 63 10.33 8.59 -7.22
C GLU A 63 11.67 9.28 -7.47
N LEU A 64 12.23 9.96 -6.45
CA LEU A 64 13.55 10.58 -6.50
C LEU A 64 14.71 9.54 -6.48
N GLY A 65 14.41 8.29 -6.15
CA GLY A 65 15.38 7.21 -6.00
C GLY A 65 16.04 7.12 -4.63
N ASP A 66 15.63 7.94 -3.65
CA ASP A 66 16.09 7.85 -2.27
C ASP A 66 15.25 6.82 -1.50
N LEU A 67 15.61 5.55 -1.70
CA LEU A 67 14.87 4.42 -1.14
C LEU A 67 14.93 4.36 0.40
N GLU A 68 16.00 4.84 1.04
CA GLU A 68 16.12 4.82 2.49
C GLU A 68 15.25 5.90 3.13
N ALA A 69 15.22 7.11 2.55
CA ALA A 69 14.28 8.15 2.98
C ALA A 69 12.83 7.70 2.81
N ALA A 70 12.49 7.10 1.66
CA ALA A 70 11.17 6.54 1.41
C ALA A 70 10.80 5.46 2.43
N LYS A 71 11.72 4.52 2.73
CA LYS A 71 11.51 3.48 3.74
C LYS A 71 11.21 4.08 5.11
N SER A 72 12.00 5.07 5.53
CA SER A 72 11.82 5.75 6.82
C SER A 72 10.43 6.39 6.93
N ASP A 73 9.99 7.06 5.86
CA ASP A 73 8.67 7.70 5.80
C ASP A 73 7.53 6.70 5.84
N PHE A 74 7.58 5.65 5.00
CA PHE A 74 6.53 4.62 5.03
C PHE A 74 6.49 3.90 6.38
N MET A 75 7.62 3.66 7.05
CA MET A 75 7.64 3.10 8.39
C MET A 75 7.00 4.05 9.42
N ALA A 76 7.24 5.36 9.29
CA ALA A 76 6.62 6.36 10.16
C ALA A 76 5.11 6.45 9.94
N ALA A 77 4.65 6.50 8.69
CA ALA A 77 3.23 6.45 8.35
C ALA A 77 2.57 5.14 8.83
N HIS A 78 3.25 4.00 8.67
CA HIS A 78 2.74 2.71 9.15
C HIS A 78 2.55 2.69 10.67
N ARG A 79 3.46 3.30 11.45
CA ARG A 79 3.32 3.40 12.92
C ARG A 79 2.10 4.23 13.35
N LEU A 80 1.64 5.15 12.52
CA LEU A 80 0.43 5.94 12.75
C LEU A 80 -0.85 5.21 12.30
N SER A 81 -0.74 4.06 11.62
CA SER A 81 -1.90 3.31 11.17
C SER A 81 -2.36 2.31 12.24
N GLU A 82 -3.49 2.62 12.88
CA GLU A 82 -4.06 1.79 13.95
C GLU A 82 -4.91 0.64 13.43
N GLN A 83 -5.51 0.80 12.25
CA GLN A 83 -6.49 -0.12 11.70
C GLN A 83 -5.90 -0.99 10.58
N CYS A 84 -6.52 -2.16 10.35
CA CYS A 84 -6.28 -2.95 9.15
C CYS A 84 -7.18 -2.39 8.04
N ASP A 85 -6.71 -1.34 7.37
CA ASP A 85 -7.40 -0.65 6.28
C ASP A 85 -6.58 -0.72 4.98
N PHE A 86 -7.15 -0.16 3.91
CA PHE A 86 -6.49 -0.14 2.60
C PHE A 86 -5.19 0.68 2.63
N GLU A 87 -5.15 1.77 3.40
CA GLU A 87 -3.98 2.61 3.59
C GLU A 87 -2.82 1.87 4.26
N ARG A 88 -3.09 1.08 5.29
CA ARG A 88 -2.07 0.21 5.90
C ARG A 88 -1.54 -0.82 4.91
N TYR A 89 -2.44 -1.46 4.18
CA TYR A 89 -2.09 -2.44 3.16
C TYR A 89 -1.17 -1.84 2.08
N THR A 90 -1.43 -0.62 1.62
CA THR A 90 -0.56 0.05 0.63
C THR A 90 0.80 0.41 1.20
N LEU A 91 0.88 0.89 2.45
CA LEU A 91 2.16 1.16 3.13
C LEU A 91 3.02 -0.12 3.25
N GLU A 92 2.43 -1.24 3.63
CA GLU A 92 3.13 -2.53 3.74
C GLU A 92 3.60 -3.05 2.37
N LEU A 93 2.79 -2.85 1.31
CA LEU A 93 3.22 -3.13 -0.08
C LEU A 93 4.41 -2.28 -0.52
N SER A 94 4.42 -0.98 -0.19
CA SER A 94 5.51 -0.06 -0.51
C SER A 94 6.78 -0.45 0.23
N LEU A 95 6.69 -0.74 1.53
CA LEU A 95 7.80 -1.21 2.35
C LEU A 95 8.41 -2.51 1.82
N GLY A 96 7.59 -3.49 1.44
CA GLY A 96 8.07 -4.73 0.80
C GLY A 96 8.71 -4.46 -0.57
N GLY A 97 8.17 -3.52 -1.34
CA GLY A 97 8.72 -3.07 -2.62
C GLY A 97 10.10 -2.41 -2.49
N ILE A 98 10.27 -1.53 -1.50
CA ILE A 98 11.56 -0.92 -1.18
C ILE A 98 12.56 -1.98 -0.71
N ALA A 99 12.17 -2.84 0.24
CA ALA A 99 13.03 -3.90 0.74
C ALA A 99 13.54 -4.81 -0.39
N THR A 100 12.68 -5.13 -1.37
CA THR A 100 13.07 -5.89 -2.57
C THR A 100 14.13 -5.16 -3.39
N ARG A 101 13.96 -3.85 -3.64
CA ARG A 101 14.93 -3.03 -4.40
C ARG A 101 16.25 -2.85 -3.68
N LEU A 102 16.23 -2.76 -2.35
CA LEU A 102 17.41 -2.74 -1.48
C LEU A 102 18.05 -4.13 -1.29
N ARG A 103 17.49 -5.19 -1.91
CA ARG A 103 17.94 -6.59 -1.79
C ARG A 103 17.88 -7.13 -0.35
N LEU A 104 17.01 -6.56 0.48
CA LEU A 104 16.72 -7.00 1.84
C LEU A 104 15.61 -8.07 1.82
N ARG A 105 15.97 -9.30 1.41
CA ARG A 105 14.99 -10.38 1.19
C ARG A 105 14.12 -10.68 2.42
N GLY A 106 14.73 -10.73 3.61
CA GLY A 106 14.00 -11.00 4.86
C GLY A 106 12.94 -9.93 5.15
N ASP A 107 13.32 -8.65 5.05
CA ASP A 107 12.38 -7.52 5.20
C ASP A 107 11.28 -7.56 4.15
N ALA A 108 11.59 -7.90 2.90
CA ALA A 108 10.58 -7.99 1.84
C ALA A 108 9.56 -9.09 2.11
N ILE A 109 10.00 -10.27 2.55
CA ILE A 109 9.10 -11.37 2.97
C ILE A 109 8.23 -10.92 4.13
N LEU A 110 8.82 -10.30 5.17
CA LEU A 110 8.10 -9.80 6.33
C LEU A 110 7.00 -8.81 5.93
N TRP A 111 7.32 -7.80 5.12
CA TRP A 111 6.36 -6.76 4.76
C TRP A 111 5.25 -7.25 3.84
N TYR A 112 5.55 -8.14 2.89
CA TYR A 112 4.48 -8.75 2.09
C TYR A 112 3.62 -9.70 2.91
N PHE A 113 4.18 -10.38 3.92
CA PHE A 113 3.39 -11.18 4.86
C PHE A 113 2.45 -10.30 5.70
N ARG A 114 2.92 -9.14 6.21
CA ARG A 114 2.06 -8.15 6.88
C ARG A 114 0.92 -7.68 5.96
N ALA A 115 1.22 -7.36 4.71
CA ALA A 115 0.20 -6.99 3.72
C ALA A 115 -0.86 -8.09 3.50
N LEU A 116 -0.48 -9.37 3.60
CA LEU A 116 -1.44 -10.48 3.57
C LEU A 116 -2.29 -10.55 4.85
N GLU A 117 -1.70 -10.30 6.02
CA GLU A 117 -2.43 -10.22 7.29
C GLU A 117 -3.47 -9.10 7.27
N THR A 118 -3.09 -7.89 6.84
CA THR A 118 -4.01 -6.76 6.70
C THR A 118 -5.10 -7.05 5.69
N ALA A 119 -4.77 -7.60 4.51
CA ALA A 119 -5.78 -8.00 3.54
C ALA A 119 -6.76 -9.04 4.12
N ALA A 120 -6.28 -10.04 4.86
CA ALA A 120 -7.14 -11.02 5.52
C ALA A 120 -7.98 -10.43 6.67
N GLY A 121 -7.61 -9.25 7.19
CA GLY A 121 -8.34 -8.52 8.22
C GLY A 121 -9.47 -7.65 7.68
N ASP A 122 -9.39 -7.24 6.41
CA ASP A 122 -10.37 -6.38 5.75
C ASP A 122 -10.96 -7.06 4.50
N PRO A 123 -12.24 -7.46 4.52
CA PRO A 123 -12.87 -8.19 3.41
C PRO A 123 -12.96 -7.40 2.10
N THR A 124 -12.73 -6.08 2.13
CA THR A 124 -12.74 -5.23 0.92
C THR A 124 -11.40 -5.26 0.17
N ILE A 125 -10.35 -5.82 0.77
CA ILE A 125 -9.00 -5.88 0.19
C ILE A 125 -8.74 -7.27 -0.40
N SER A 126 -8.45 -7.36 -1.69
CA SER A 126 -8.17 -8.67 -2.32
C SER A 126 -6.84 -9.34 -1.88
N GLY A 127 -5.81 -8.57 -1.51
CA GLY A 127 -4.48 -9.13 -1.22
C GLY A 127 -3.72 -9.76 -2.42
N ALA A 128 -4.31 -9.79 -3.63
CA ALA A 128 -3.73 -10.46 -4.80
C ALA A 128 -2.32 -9.94 -5.18
N THR A 129 -2.10 -8.63 -5.03
CA THR A 129 -0.79 -8.00 -5.29
C THR A 129 0.25 -8.41 -4.25
N ALA A 130 -0.11 -8.41 -2.96
CA ALA A 130 0.77 -8.86 -1.88
C ALA A 130 1.13 -10.34 -2.05
N LEU A 131 0.14 -11.19 -2.36
CA LEU A 131 0.35 -12.63 -2.57
C LEU A 131 1.34 -12.90 -3.71
N GLY A 132 1.12 -12.30 -4.88
CA GLY A 132 2.01 -12.48 -6.02
C GLY A 132 3.44 -11.98 -5.77
N LYS A 133 3.62 -10.93 -4.97
CA LYS A 133 4.94 -10.42 -4.57
C LYS A 133 5.58 -11.31 -3.50
N PHE A 134 4.81 -11.78 -2.52
CA PHE A 134 5.25 -12.69 -1.46
C PHE A 134 5.79 -14.00 -2.05
N LEU A 135 5.02 -14.68 -2.90
CA LEU A 135 5.44 -15.94 -3.55
C LEU A 135 6.73 -15.76 -4.34
N ARG A 136 6.85 -14.64 -5.08
CA ARG A 136 8.05 -14.33 -5.88
C ARG A 136 9.31 -14.18 -5.01
N VAL A 137 9.22 -13.49 -3.87
CA VAL A 137 10.39 -13.28 -2.99
C VAL A 137 10.69 -14.51 -2.13
N ARG A 138 9.66 -15.28 -1.75
CA ARG A 138 9.79 -16.52 -0.96
C ARG A 138 10.51 -17.61 -1.74
N MET A 139 10.38 -17.66 -3.08
CA MET A 139 10.95 -18.74 -3.93
C MET A 139 10.39 -20.12 -3.52
N ALA A 140 11.11 -21.21 -3.84
CA ALA A 140 10.69 -22.60 -3.59
C ALA A 140 10.85 -23.07 -2.12
N GLU A 141 10.90 -22.14 -1.16
CA GLU A 141 10.94 -22.52 0.25
C GLU A 141 9.56 -23.02 0.72
N PRO A 142 9.50 -24.10 1.53
CA PRO A 142 8.23 -24.61 2.01
C PRO A 142 7.54 -23.59 2.92
N PHE A 143 6.22 -23.51 2.80
CA PHE A 143 5.39 -22.70 3.67
C PHE A 143 5.14 -23.42 5.00
N SER A 144 5.17 -22.66 6.09
CA SER A 144 4.63 -23.10 7.37
C SER A 144 3.11 -23.25 7.31
N GLU A 145 2.54 -23.99 8.26
CA GLU A 145 1.09 -24.14 8.39
C GLU A 145 0.38 -22.79 8.62
N ILE A 146 1.02 -21.87 9.35
CA ILE A 146 0.49 -20.52 9.58
C ILE A 146 0.42 -19.74 8.26
N GLU A 147 1.51 -19.76 7.47
CA GLU A 147 1.54 -19.12 6.15
C GLU A 147 0.50 -19.71 5.21
N MET A 148 0.39 -21.05 5.12
CA MET A 148 -0.60 -21.69 4.25
C MET A 148 -2.03 -21.33 4.62
N ARG A 149 -2.37 -21.28 5.92
CA ARG A 149 -3.71 -20.85 6.34
C ARG A 149 -4.01 -19.41 5.94
N LEU A 150 -3.04 -18.50 6.10
CA LEU A 150 -3.20 -17.11 5.70
C LEU A 150 -3.36 -16.98 4.17
N ILE A 151 -2.51 -17.64 3.40
CA ILE A 151 -2.54 -17.65 1.93
C ILE A 151 -3.91 -18.14 1.43
N SER A 152 -4.38 -19.29 1.94
CA SER A 152 -5.68 -19.85 1.57
C SER A 152 -6.82 -18.88 1.89
N LYS A 153 -6.79 -18.23 3.05
CA LYS A 153 -7.80 -17.23 3.44
C LYS A 153 -7.81 -16.04 2.46
N VAL A 154 -6.64 -15.46 2.15
CA VAL A 154 -6.53 -14.33 1.21
C VAL A 154 -7.01 -14.73 -0.19
N ILE A 155 -6.66 -15.94 -0.65
CA ILE A 155 -7.11 -16.45 -1.96
C ILE A 155 -8.64 -16.55 -2.00
N LEU A 156 -9.27 -17.23 -1.03
CA LEU A 156 -10.72 -17.41 -0.99
C LEU A 156 -11.47 -16.08 -0.90
N GLN A 157 -10.93 -15.13 -0.14
CA GLN A 157 -11.46 -13.78 -0.04
C GLN A 157 -11.38 -13.05 -1.40
N ALA A 158 -10.21 -13.06 -2.05
CA ALA A 158 -10.04 -12.45 -3.36
C ALA A 158 -10.95 -13.09 -4.42
N TRP A 159 -11.08 -14.42 -4.38
CA TRP A 159 -11.94 -15.21 -5.26
C TRP A 159 -13.40 -14.76 -5.15
N THR A 160 -13.87 -14.62 -3.91
CA THR A 160 -15.22 -14.13 -3.60
C THR A 160 -15.41 -12.69 -4.03
N LEU A 161 -14.46 -11.80 -3.69
CA LEU A 161 -14.53 -10.37 -4.02
C LEU A 161 -14.60 -10.11 -5.53
N PHE A 162 -13.94 -10.94 -6.33
CA PHE A 162 -13.97 -10.86 -7.79
C PHE A 162 -15.09 -11.68 -8.43
N GLY A 163 -15.89 -12.42 -7.66
CA GLY A 163 -16.98 -13.25 -8.20
C GLY A 163 -16.50 -14.34 -9.16
N ILE A 164 -15.37 -14.98 -8.86
CA ILE A 164 -14.79 -16.03 -9.71
C ILE A 164 -15.54 -17.34 -9.47
N GLU A 165 -16.01 -17.99 -10.54
CA GLU A 165 -16.73 -19.27 -10.45
C GLU A 165 -15.80 -20.43 -10.09
N GLY A 166 -16.31 -21.39 -9.32
CA GLY A 166 -15.59 -22.59 -8.87
C GLY A 166 -14.66 -22.34 -7.67
N ASP A 167 -13.90 -23.38 -7.30
CA ASP A 167 -12.95 -23.33 -6.19
C ASP A 167 -11.51 -23.09 -6.69
N PRO A 168 -10.69 -22.30 -5.99
CA PRO A 168 -9.27 -22.13 -6.32
C PRO A 168 -8.47 -23.41 -6.06
N ASP A 169 -7.58 -23.76 -6.99
CA ASP A 169 -6.62 -24.85 -6.78
C ASP A 169 -5.46 -24.37 -5.89
N LEU A 170 -5.54 -24.68 -4.60
CA LEU A 170 -4.53 -24.30 -3.60
C LEU A 170 -3.21 -25.08 -3.74
N THR A 171 -3.13 -26.05 -4.65
CA THR A 171 -1.87 -26.75 -4.97
C THR A 171 -1.05 -26.04 -6.03
N ASP A 172 -1.67 -25.16 -6.83
CA ASP A 172 -1.02 -24.34 -7.86
C ASP A 172 -1.24 -22.83 -7.58
N LEU A 173 -0.49 -22.34 -6.59
CA LEU A 173 -0.57 -20.94 -6.15
C LEU A 173 -0.17 -19.94 -7.26
N GLU A 174 0.69 -20.33 -8.20
CA GLU A 174 1.10 -19.45 -9.30
C GLU A 174 -0.05 -19.23 -10.29
N ALA A 175 -0.73 -20.30 -10.71
CA ALA A 175 -1.91 -20.21 -11.56
C ALA A 175 -3.03 -19.40 -10.90
N VAL A 176 -3.28 -19.63 -9.59
CA VAL A 176 -4.25 -18.86 -8.82
C VAL A 176 -3.92 -17.36 -8.83
N VAL A 177 -2.66 -16.99 -8.57
CA VAL A 177 -2.25 -15.57 -8.58
C VAL A 177 -2.45 -14.92 -9.95
N GLU A 178 -2.17 -15.62 -11.05
CA GLU A 178 -2.38 -15.07 -12.39
C GLU A 178 -3.87 -14.86 -12.72
N ILE A 179 -4.75 -15.75 -12.27
CA ILE A 179 -6.20 -15.56 -12.34
C ILE A 179 -6.60 -14.30 -11.55
N LEU A 180 -6.18 -14.19 -10.29
CA LEU A 180 -6.52 -13.05 -9.44
C LEU A 180 -6.03 -11.71 -10.02
N LYS A 181 -4.81 -11.66 -10.57
CA LYS A 181 -4.28 -10.46 -11.24
C LYS A 181 -5.09 -10.10 -12.49
N ARG A 182 -5.53 -11.08 -13.27
CA ARG A 182 -6.35 -10.85 -14.45
C ARG A 182 -7.69 -10.22 -14.07
N GLU A 183 -8.38 -10.76 -13.07
CA GLU A 183 -9.67 -10.23 -12.62
C GLU A 183 -9.52 -8.85 -11.94
N GLN A 184 -8.43 -8.63 -11.20
CA GLN A 184 -8.09 -7.30 -10.68
C GLN A 184 -7.90 -6.26 -11.80
N ARG A 185 -7.34 -6.64 -12.95
CA ARG A 185 -7.19 -5.74 -14.12
C ARG A 185 -8.51 -5.52 -14.86
N LYS A 186 -9.46 -6.47 -14.82
CA LYS A 186 -10.81 -6.28 -15.40
C LYS A 186 -11.61 -5.31 -14.54
N SER A 187 -11.68 -5.54 -13.23
CA SER A 187 -12.42 -4.67 -12.30
C SER A 187 -11.94 -3.21 -12.32
N LYS A 188 -10.65 -2.96 -12.58
CA LYS A 188 -10.13 -1.59 -12.78
C LYS A 188 -10.61 -0.93 -14.08
N ARG A 189 -10.83 -1.71 -15.15
CA ARG A 189 -11.31 -1.19 -16.45
C ARG A 189 -12.81 -0.89 -16.44
N ASP A 190 -13.57 -1.66 -15.67
CA ASP A 190 -15.03 -1.54 -15.62
C ASP A 190 -15.51 -0.45 -14.63
N ARG A 191 -14.60 0.14 -13.84
CA ARG A 191 -14.93 1.28 -12.99
C ARG A 191 -15.22 2.51 -13.87
N PRO A 192 -16.41 3.11 -13.77
CA PRO A 192 -16.69 4.36 -14.47
C PRO A 192 -15.68 5.42 -14.01
N THR A 193 -15.07 6.11 -14.97
CA THR A 193 -14.24 7.28 -14.68
C THR A 193 -15.16 8.39 -14.17
N SER A 194 -15.25 8.48 -12.85
CA SER A 194 -15.95 9.54 -12.11
C SER A 194 -15.17 10.85 -12.15
#